data_AF-A0A820K279-F1
#
_entry.id   AF-A0A820K279-F1
#
_cell.length_a   1.000
_cell.length_b   1.000
_cell.length_c   1.000
_cell.angle_alpha   90.00
_cell.angle_beta   90.00
_cell.angle_gamma   90.00
#
_symmetry.space_group_name_H-M   'P 1'
#
loop_
_entity.id
_entity.type
_entity.pdbx_description
1 polymer ?
#
loop_
_entity_poly.entity_id
_entity_poly.type
_entity_poly.pdbx_seq_one_letter_code
_entity_poly.pdbx_strand_id
1 'polypeptide(L)'
;SIRSTSSFNSSETLRKGIGSIEKMNQIRPDDRTLEELFQKTLAAMDLPADKMKMLREFPSDKKWDIIRDRDQVTAKHPPQYYIDGLKTYIRGANLVPKALTLKKKQPVEPSTQLLSSLEISLRTNNIGWVHEFLNTNNKGLDVLLDYLKTSLEVMR
;
A
#
# COMPACT_ATOMS: atom_id res chain seq x y z
N SER A 1 52.33 -26.79 19.47
CA SER A 1 51.71 -25.54 18.98
C SER A 1 51.60 -25.62 17.47
N ILE A 2 50.46 -25.55 16.79
CA ILE A 2 49.12 -25.05 17.09
C ILE A 2 48.12 -25.89 16.26
N ARG A 3 46.94 -26.13 16.85
CA ARG A 3 45.76 -26.73 16.24
C ARG A 3 45.11 -25.70 15.31
N SER A 4 44.87 -26.04 14.06
CA SER A 4 44.03 -25.22 13.16
C SER A 4 43.03 -26.11 12.43
N THR A 5 41.82 -26.16 12.99
CA THR A 5 40.58 -26.56 12.33
C THR A 5 40.18 -25.45 11.37
N SER A 6 40.17 -25.70 10.05
CA SER A 6 39.44 -24.84 9.10
C SER A 6 38.11 -25.50 8.74
N SER A 7 37.04 -24.95 9.32
CA SER A 7 35.68 -25.18 8.83
C SER A 7 35.53 -24.53 7.46
N PHE A 8 35.04 -25.30 6.50
CA PHE A 8 34.54 -24.79 5.23
C PHE A 8 33.31 -23.90 5.51
N ASN A 9 33.43 -22.60 5.27
CA ASN A 9 32.29 -21.69 5.19
C ASN A 9 31.74 -21.73 3.75
N SER A 10 30.63 -22.45 3.57
CA SER A 10 29.76 -22.33 2.41
C SER A 10 28.95 -21.04 2.50
N SER A 11 29.43 -19.99 1.86
CA SER A 11 28.61 -18.81 1.58
C SER A 11 29.22 -17.98 0.44
N GLU A 12 29.35 -18.59 -0.73
CA GLU A 12 29.51 -17.83 -1.97
C GLU A 12 28.16 -17.79 -2.67
N THR A 13 27.53 -16.64 -2.47
CA THR A 13 26.12 -16.34 -2.71
C THR A 13 25.72 -16.51 -4.17
N LEU A 14 24.81 -17.46 -4.38
CA LEU A 14 23.76 -17.50 -5.40
C LEU A 14 23.20 -16.09 -5.71
N ARG A 15 23.74 -15.42 -6.74
CA ARG A 15 23.22 -14.12 -7.24
C ARG A 15 22.68 -14.16 -8.66
N LYS A 16 22.39 -15.34 -9.22
CA LYS A 16 21.84 -15.47 -10.58
C LYS A 16 20.53 -16.28 -10.70
N GLY A 17 19.86 -16.59 -9.58
CA GLY A 17 18.68 -17.48 -9.58
C GLY A 17 17.32 -16.85 -9.25
N ILE A 18 17.23 -15.55 -8.96
CA ILE A 18 15.97 -14.97 -8.43
C ILE A 18 15.04 -14.49 -9.55
N GLY A 19 15.56 -14.12 -10.73
CA GLY A 19 14.74 -13.61 -11.84
C GLY A 19 13.99 -14.65 -12.68
N SER A 20 14.27 -15.95 -12.49
CA SER A 20 13.69 -17.03 -13.30
C SER A 20 12.58 -17.82 -12.60
N ILE A 21 12.45 -17.71 -11.27
CA ILE A 21 11.47 -18.48 -10.50
C ILE A 21 10.09 -17.77 -10.46
N GLU A 22 10.04 -16.43 -10.56
CA GLU A 22 8.75 -15.70 -10.63
C GLU A 22 8.01 -15.87 -11.95
N LYS A 23 8.68 -16.33 -13.01
CA LYS A 23 8.05 -16.53 -14.34
C LYS A 23 7.31 -17.87 -14.51
N MET A 24 7.39 -18.79 -13.54
CA MET A 24 6.97 -20.18 -13.74
C MET A 24 5.63 -20.59 -13.12
N ASN A 25 4.83 -19.67 -12.55
CA ASN A 25 3.64 -20.05 -11.79
C ASN A 25 2.35 -19.28 -12.10
N GLN A 26 2.05 -19.05 -13.38
CA GLN A 26 0.75 -18.52 -13.79
C GLN A 26 0.19 -19.30 -14.99
N ILE A 27 -0.11 -20.58 -14.76
CA ILE A 27 -1.02 -21.31 -15.63
C ILE A 27 -2.39 -20.62 -15.48
N ARG A 28 -2.94 -20.14 -16.60
CA ARG A 28 -4.30 -19.57 -16.64
C ARG A 28 -5.25 -20.58 -15.97
N PRO A 29 -5.96 -20.19 -14.90
CA PRO A 29 -6.93 -21.06 -14.21
C PRO A 29 -8.01 -21.55 -15.18
N ASP A 30 -8.74 -22.59 -14.78
CA ASP A 30 -9.95 -23.01 -15.49
C ASP A 30 -10.96 -21.86 -15.60
N ASP A 31 -11.79 -21.87 -16.64
CA ASP A 31 -12.70 -20.76 -16.97
C ASP A 31 -13.63 -20.39 -15.80
N ARG A 32 -13.99 -21.36 -14.95
CA ARG A 32 -14.81 -21.12 -13.76
C ARG A 32 -14.04 -20.33 -12.70
N THR A 33 -12.86 -20.79 -12.31
CA THR A 33 -12.02 -20.07 -11.33
C THR A 33 -11.61 -18.70 -11.85
N LEU A 34 -11.34 -18.59 -13.16
CA LEU A 34 -11.03 -17.32 -13.81
C LEU A 34 -12.16 -16.31 -13.65
N GLU A 35 -13.41 -16.72 -13.86
CA GLU A 35 -14.56 -15.82 -13.71
C GLU A 35 -14.78 -15.42 -12.24
N GLU A 36 -14.62 -16.35 -11.29
CA GLU A 36 -14.70 -16.03 -9.85
C GLU A 36 -13.64 -15.00 -9.42
N LEU A 37 -12.40 -15.18 -9.88
CA LEU A 37 -11.31 -14.23 -9.66
C LEU A 37 -11.58 -12.89 -10.35
N PHE A 38 -12.09 -12.91 -11.58
CA PHE A 38 -12.42 -11.72 -12.34
C PHE A 38 -13.50 -10.88 -11.63
N GLN A 39 -14.56 -11.53 -11.14
CA GLN A 39 -15.63 -10.85 -10.38
C GLN A 39 -15.10 -10.21 -9.10
N LYS A 40 -14.22 -10.91 -8.37
CA LYS A 40 -13.56 -10.35 -7.17
C LYS A 40 -12.69 -9.14 -7.52
N THR A 41 -11.93 -9.22 -8.60
CA THR A 41 -11.09 -8.13 -9.10
C THR A 41 -11.94 -6.92 -9.51
N LEU A 42 -13.03 -7.12 -10.24
CA LEU A 42 -13.95 -6.06 -10.63
C LEU A 42 -14.60 -5.38 -9.42
N ALA A 43 -15.06 -6.16 -8.45
CA ALA A 43 -15.64 -5.63 -7.21
C ALA A 43 -14.63 -4.75 -6.44
N ALA A 44 -13.35 -5.11 -6.48
CA ALA A 44 -12.28 -4.35 -5.84
C ALA A 44 -11.89 -3.04 -6.58
N MET A 45 -12.34 -2.84 -7.82
CA MET A 45 -12.03 -1.68 -8.64
C MET A 45 -13.07 -0.54 -8.56
N ASP A 46 -14.21 -0.77 -7.87
CA ASP A 46 -15.29 0.23 -7.69
C ASP A 46 -15.70 0.92 -9.01
N LEU A 47 -15.94 0.10 -10.04
CA LEU A 47 -16.27 0.60 -11.38
C LEU A 47 -17.78 0.85 -11.53
N PRO A 48 -18.20 1.86 -12.32
CA PRO A 48 -19.59 2.04 -12.73
C PRO A 48 -20.15 0.80 -13.44
N ALA A 49 -21.46 0.56 -13.30
CA ALA A 49 -22.16 -0.61 -13.84
C ALA A 49 -21.93 -0.84 -15.34
N ASP A 50 -21.88 0.24 -16.13
CA ASP A 50 -21.66 0.16 -17.58
C ASP A 50 -20.26 -0.39 -17.93
N LYS A 51 -19.24 0.05 -17.18
CA LYS A 51 -17.86 -0.43 -17.36
C LYS A 51 -17.73 -1.89 -16.91
N MET A 52 -18.41 -2.27 -15.83
CA MET A 52 -18.44 -3.68 -15.39
C MET A 52 -19.11 -4.60 -16.42
N LYS A 53 -20.20 -4.15 -17.04
CA LYS A 53 -20.88 -4.91 -18.10
C LYS A 53 -19.98 -5.11 -19.31
N MET A 54 -19.33 -4.04 -19.78
CA MET A 54 -18.37 -4.10 -20.88
C MET A 54 -17.19 -5.05 -20.55
N LEU A 55 -16.67 -4.98 -19.31
CA LEU A 55 -15.56 -5.83 -18.87
C LEU A 55 -15.95 -7.32 -18.80
N ARG A 56 -17.22 -7.64 -18.52
CA ARG A 56 -17.74 -9.01 -18.48
C ARG A 56 -17.76 -9.68 -19.85
N GLU A 57 -17.91 -8.91 -20.93
CA GLU A 57 -17.96 -9.38 -22.31
C GLU A 57 -16.57 -9.67 -22.91
N PHE A 58 -15.47 -9.37 -22.20
CA PHE A 58 -14.12 -9.67 -22.68
C PHE A 58 -13.81 -11.17 -22.77
N PRO A 59 -12.95 -11.59 -23.72
CA PRO A 59 -12.48 -12.96 -23.80
C PRO A 59 -11.61 -13.33 -22.60
N SER A 60 -11.55 -14.62 -22.26
CA SER A 60 -10.84 -15.16 -21.09
C SER A 60 -9.38 -14.69 -20.99
N ASP A 61 -8.68 -14.56 -22.12
CA ASP A 61 -7.28 -14.10 -22.15
C ASP A 61 -7.13 -12.66 -21.65
N LYS A 62 -8.06 -11.78 -22.02
CA LYS A 62 -8.08 -10.38 -21.56
C LYS A 62 -8.47 -10.27 -20.09
N LYS A 63 -9.41 -11.10 -19.63
CA LYS A 63 -9.77 -11.18 -18.21
C LYS A 63 -8.58 -11.62 -17.37
N TRP A 64 -7.80 -12.59 -17.85
CA TRP A 64 -6.60 -13.07 -17.18
C TRP A 64 -5.50 -12.02 -17.11
N ASP A 65 -5.26 -11.29 -18.21
CA ASP A 65 -4.32 -10.16 -18.21
C ASP A 65 -4.71 -9.10 -17.18
N ILE A 66 -6.00 -8.74 -17.09
CA ILE A 66 -6.51 -7.77 -16.11
C ILE A 66 -6.30 -8.24 -14.68
N ILE A 67 -6.57 -9.52 -14.38
CA ILE A 67 -6.35 -10.10 -13.05
C ILE A 67 -4.86 -10.06 -12.69
N ARG A 68 -3.99 -10.52 -13.60
CA ARG A 68 -2.54 -10.53 -13.38
C ARG A 68 -2.01 -9.14 -13.11
N ASP A 69 -2.38 -8.19 -13.95
CA ASP A 69 -1.87 -6.83 -13.85
C ASP A 69 -2.37 -6.15 -12.58
N ARG A 70 -3.58 -6.51 -12.09
CA ARG A 70 -4.09 -6.00 -10.81
C ARG A 70 -3.36 -6.60 -9.62
N ASP A 71 -3.04 -7.90 -9.63
CA ASP A 71 -2.32 -8.57 -8.54
C ASP A 71 -0.88 -8.08 -8.40
N GLN A 72 -0.27 -7.57 -9.48
CA GLN A 72 1.07 -6.98 -9.43
C GLN A 72 1.10 -5.57 -8.84
N VAL A 73 -0.04 -4.90 -8.72
CA VAL A 73 -0.11 -3.53 -8.20
C VAL A 73 -0.63 -3.54 -6.77
N THR A 74 0.29 -3.48 -5.82
CA THR A 74 -0.02 -3.36 -4.38
C THR A 74 0.18 -1.93 -3.88
N ALA A 75 -0.55 -1.57 -2.83
CA ALA A 75 -0.40 -0.26 -2.19
C ALA A 75 1.03 -0.08 -1.67
N LYS A 76 1.62 1.10 -1.94
CA LYS A 76 2.98 1.43 -1.47
C LYS A 76 3.10 1.33 0.05
N HIS A 77 2.07 1.76 0.78
CA HIS A 77 1.99 1.71 2.24
C HIS A 77 0.56 1.37 2.71
N PRO A 78 0.42 0.73 3.89
CA PRO A 78 -0.89 0.49 4.50
C PRO A 78 -1.53 1.80 5.00
N PRO A 79 -2.86 1.84 5.21
CA PRO A 79 -3.56 3.03 5.70
C PRO A 79 -2.97 3.61 7.00
N GLN A 80 -2.54 2.73 7.90
CA GLN A 80 -1.97 3.09 9.19
C GLN A 80 -0.76 4.03 9.08
N TYR A 81 0.07 3.85 8.05
CA TYR A 81 1.26 4.67 7.81
C TYR A 81 0.90 6.15 7.68
N TYR A 82 -0.14 6.45 6.89
CA TYR A 82 -0.59 7.82 6.66
C TYR A 82 -1.28 8.41 7.91
N ILE A 83 -2.05 7.60 8.63
CA ILE A 83 -2.74 8.00 9.85
C ILE A 83 -1.75 8.38 10.95
N ASP A 84 -0.70 7.58 11.15
CA ASP A 84 0.33 7.85 12.15
C ASP A 84 1.13 9.11 11.80
N GLY A 85 1.40 9.33 10.50
CA GLY A 85 1.98 10.57 10.00
C GLY A 85 1.12 11.79 10.33
N LEU A 86 -0.18 11.74 10.02
CA LEU A 86 -1.12 12.85 10.31
C LEU A 86 -1.22 13.11 11.82
N LYS A 87 -1.33 12.07 12.66
CA LYS A 87 -1.35 12.20 14.13
C LYS A 87 -0.08 12.86 14.67
N THR A 88 1.07 12.55 14.07
CA THR A 88 2.36 13.15 14.45
C THR A 88 2.36 14.66 14.17
N TYR A 89 1.79 15.09 13.03
CA TYR A 89 1.66 16.51 12.72
C TYR A 89 0.65 17.23 13.61
N ILE A 90 -0.52 16.64 13.88
CA ILE A 90 -1.51 17.20 14.82
C ILE A 90 -0.86 17.40 16.20
N ARG A 91 -0.13 16.40 16.70
CA ARG A 91 0.59 16.50 17.97
C ARG A 91 1.68 17.57 17.92
N GLY A 92 2.46 17.64 16.84
CA GLY A 92 3.52 18.64 16.67
C GLY A 92 2.99 20.07 16.60
N ALA A 93 1.82 20.28 15.98
CA ALA A 93 1.17 21.59 15.91
C ALA A 93 0.51 22.01 17.23
N ASN A 94 -0.06 21.06 17.99
CA ASN A 94 -0.65 21.32 19.31
C ASN A 94 0.40 21.49 20.42
N LEU A 95 1.65 21.05 20.19
CA LEU A 95 2.78 21.34 21.06
C LEU A 95 3.31 22.74 20.71
N VAL A 96 2.72 23.77 21.34
CA VAL A 96 3.38 25.06 21.58
C VAL A 96 4.84 24.78 22.00
N PRO A 97 5.87 25.47 21.47
CA PRO A 97 7.27 25.07 21.65
C PRO A 97 7.73 25.28 23.09
N LYS A 98 7.37 24.36 23.97
CA LYS A 98 7.93 24.18 25.29
C LYS A 98 8.34 22.73 25.41
N ALA A 99 9.62 22.53 25.10
CA ALA A 99 10.44 21.37 25.41
C ALA A 99 9.99 20.04 24.77
N LEU A 100 10.71 19.58 23.75
CA LEU A 100 11.23 18.21 23.72
C LEU A 100 12.53 18.19 22.90
N THR A 101 13.63 18.36 23.62
CA THR A 101 14.88 17.68 23.29
C THR A 101 14.61 16.17 23.19
N LEU A 102 15.29 15.53 22.23
CA LEU A 102 15.51 14.07 22.16
C LEU A 102 14.38 13.23 21.54
N LYS A 103 14.51 12.93 20.23
CA LYS A 103 14.87 11.59 19.70
C LYS A 103 14.86 11.62 18.17
N LYS A 104 16.02 11.26 17.59
CA LYS A 104 16.31 10.84 16.20
C LYS A 104 15.47 11.51 15.11
N LYS A 105 16.14 12.38 14.34
CA LYS A 105 15.71 12.91 13.04
C LYS A 105 15.37 11.74 12.08
N GLN A 106 14.18 11.16 12.18
CA GLN A 106 13.57 10.51 11.04
C GLN A 106 13.27 11.62 10.04
N PRO A 107 13.62 11.47 8.75
CA PRO A 107 13.12 12.38 7.72
C PRO A 107 11.61 12.19 7.69
N VAL A 108 10.87 13.07 8.38
CA VAL A 108 9.42 13.12 8.24
C VAL A 108 9.20 13.71 6.85
N GLU A 109 8.65 12.92 5.92
CA GLU A 109 8.27 13.46 4.62
C GLU A 109 7.42 14.71 4.84
N PRO A 110 7.69 15.83 4.16
CA PRO A 110 6.91 17.06 4.28
C PRO A 110 5.40 16.75 4.29
N SER A 111 4.64 17.43 5.14
CA SER A 111 3.19 17.17 5.28
C SER A 111 2.45 17.22 3.95
N THR A 112 2.89 18.06 3.02
CA THR A 112 2.37 18.14 1.64
C THR A 112 2.64 16.88 0.81
N GLN A 113 3.79 16.23 0.98
CA GLN A 113 4.13 14.97 0.30
C GLN A 113 3.38 13.78 0.92
N LEU A 114 3.21 13.76 2.24
CA LEU A 114 2.40 12.75 2.93
C LEU A 114 0.94 12.83 2.48
N LEU A 115 0.37 14.04 2.39
CA LEU A 115 -1.00 14.27 1.94
C LEU A 115 -1.19 13.91 0.47
N SER A 116 -0.24 14.28 -0.41
CA SER A 116 -0.29 13.90 -1.83
C SER A 116 -0.21 12.38 -2.00
N SER A 117 0.67 11.71 -1.25
CA SER A 117 0.77 10.25 -1.27
C SER A 117 -0.49 9.57 -0.72
N LEU A 118 -1.14 10.16 0.30
CA LEU A 118 -2.42 9.69 0.83
C LEU A 118 -3.56 9.88 -0.19
N GLU A 119 -3.64 11.04 -0.84
CA GLU A 119 -4.62 11.31 -1.92
C GLU A 119 -4.51 10.29 -3.05
N ILE A 120 -3.29 10.05 -3.54
CA ILE A 120 -3.03 9.05 -4.58
C ILE A 120 -3.49 7.67 -4.07
N SER A 121 -3.10 7.30 -2.85
CA SER A 121 -3.45 5.99 -2.27
C SER A 121 -4.96 5.80 -2.13
N LEU A 122 -5.70 6.83 -1.73
CA LEU A 122 -7.16 6.80 -1.65
C LEU A 122 -7.81 6.68 -3.04
N ARG A 123 -7.23 7.30 -4.07
CA ARG A 123 -7.79 7.33 -5.43
C ARG A 123 -7.50 6.06 -6.25
N THR A 124 -6.33 5.45 -6.07
CA THR A 124 -5.84 4.42 -7.01
C THR A 124 -5.76 3.00 -6.43
N ASN A 125 -5.80 2.85 -5.11
CA ASN A 125 -5.82 1.52 -4.50
C ASN A 125 -7.19 0.85 -4.66
N ASN A 126 -7.27 -0.42 -4.24
CA ASN A 126 -8.55 -1.10 -4.17
C ASN A 126 -9.47 -0.45 -3.14
N ILE A 127 -10.78 -0.61 -3.34
CA ILE A 127 -11.80 -0.07 -2.43
C ILE A 127 -11.65 -0.62 -1.00
N GLY A 128 -11.12 -1.83 -0.83
CA GLY A 128 -10.79 -2.42 0.47
C GLY A 128 -9.80 -1.58 1.28
N TRP A 129 -8.82 -0.95 0.62
CA TRP A 129 -7.87 -0.04 1.25
C TRP A 129 -8.58 1.20 1.82
N VAL A 130 -9.56 1.74 1.08
CA VAL A 130 -10.38 2.87 1.52
C VAL A 130 -11.26 2.46 2.70
N HIS A 131 -11.90 1.28 2.63
CA HIS A 131 -12.66 0.73 3.75
C HIS A 131 -11.78 0.54 5.00
N GLU A 132 -10.56 0.04 4.84
CA GLU A 132 -9.61 -0.09 5.95
C GLU A 132 -9.21 1.28 6.51
N PHE A 133 -8.98 2.28 5.66
CA PHE A 133 -8.70 3.64 6.12
C PHE A 133 -9.88 4.24 6.93
N LEU A 134 -11.12 4.01 6.48
CA LEU A 134 -12.34 4.54 7.09
C LEU A 134 -12.91 3.70 8.24
N ASN A 135 -12.34 2.54 8.53
CA ASN A 135 -12.90 1.62 9.53
C ASN A 135 -12.85 2.21 10.96
N THR A 136 -13.56 1.57 11.89
CA THR A 136 -13.67 2.01 13.29
C THR A 136 -12.37 1.91 14.08
N ASN A 137 -11.40 1.10 13.63
CA ASN A 137 -10.09 0.96 14.26
C ASN A 137 -9.16 2.12 13.90
N ASN A 138 -9.12 2.46 12.61
CA ASN A 138 -8.20 3.41 12.02
C ASN A 138 -8.75 4.84 12.11
N LYS A 139 -10.07 5.01 11.94
CA LYS A 139 -10.77 6.30 11.97
C LYS A 139 -10.06 7.37 11.14
N GLY A 140 -9.58 6.99 9.95
CA GLY A 140 -8.71 7.83 9.14
C GLY A 140 -9.35 9.16 8.74
N LEU A 141 -10.67 9.17 8.55
CA LEU A 141 -11.43 10.39 8.26
C LEU A 141 -11.40 11.38 9.43
N ASP A 142 -11.62 10.92 10.66
CA ASP A 142 -11.60 11.79 11.85
C ASP A 142 -10.23 12.44 12.02
N VAL A 143 -9.17 11.64 11.86
CA VAL A 143 -7.78 12.12 11.94
C VAL A 143 -7.47 13.13 10.83
N LEU A 144 -7.95 12.89 9.61
CA LEU A 144 -7.77 13.83 8.50
C LEU A 144 -8.51 15.15 8.75
N LEU A 145 -9.74 15.09 9.26
CA LEU A 145 -10.51 16.28 9.62
C LEU A 145 -9.84 17.08 10.73
N ASP A 146 -9.32 16.42 11.76
CA ASP A 146 -8.60 17.06 12.85
C ASP A 146 -7.31 17.72 12.34
N TYR A 147 -6.57 17.05 11.44
CA TYR A 147 -5.41 17.65 10.79
C TYR A 147 -5.75 18.93 10.02
N LEU A 148 -6.85 18.92 9.24
CA LEU A 148 -7.28 20.10 8.48
C LEU A 148 -7.68 21.25 9.41
N LYS A 149 -8.39 20.97 10.51
CA LYS A 149 -8.74 21.98 11.52
C LYS A 149 -7.49 22.60 12.14
N THR A 150 -6.57 21.79 12.64
CA THR A 150 -5.32 22.28 13.24
C THR A 150 -4.48 23.07 12.24
N SER A 151 -4.37 22.61 10.99
CA SER A 151 -3.63 23.34 9.95
C SER A 151 -4.27 24.71 9.64
N LEU A 152 -5.59 24.82 9.66
CA LEU A 152 -6.31 26.07 9.45
C LEU A 152 -6.18 27.03 10.64
N GLU A 153 -6.14 26.50 11.86
CA GLU A 153 -5.92 27.30 13.08
C GLU A 153 -4.51 27.87 13.17
N VAL A 154 -3.47 27.11 12.74
CA VAL A 154 -2.07 27.58 12.71
C VAL A 154 -1.83 28.66 11.65
N MET A 155 -2.71 28.78 10.64
CA MET A 155 -2.63 29.81 9.59
C MET A 155 -3.42 31.08 9.91
N ARG A 156 -4.15 31.14 11.03
CA ARG A 156 -4.80 32.36 11.54
C ARG A 156 -3.89 33.11 12.51
#